data_AF-A0A166GFH6-F1
#
_entry.id   AF-A0A166GFH6-F1
#
_cell.length_a   1.000
_cell.length_b   1.000
_cell.length_c   1.000
_cell.angle_alpha   90.00
_cell.angle_beta   90.00
_cell.angle_gamma   90.00
#
_symmetry.space_group_name_H-M   'P 1'
#
loop_
_entity.id
_entity.type
_entity.pdbx_description
1 polymer ?
#
loop_
_entity_poly.entity_id
_entity_poly.type
_entity_poly.pdbx_seq_one_letter_code
_entity_poly.pdbx_strand_id
1 'polypeptide(L)'
;MSSEVQHLASQLKTAEEQGDGTFLTDLVGTCLQDHASKSDSGLENIAKAIVVADVSSCLDSLVLVPMLLISCHPQSAEFLKLLARRASPKEVTLTVQESLEQMHSKMNNELDDSSEDPGWIDLQVSHLISLIDMYGEAIPRLRPRKNILSPTLTPLFTDLRRIIVDISVHLEVAQGRALVRSVSRMVASVHVWVTQRGSSDPKDLSDSKSMLVGLVLTTLEACQYQIQSCLAIRTFQRLYPKIAFNMRPAEGWQDGDSMITEVAENLALIRANTSSELRLGDLIIGSHVPDYQKVGKWRGPDFLAVTASALASNIATDESLAMLLMSCNEMLQQNEPMSPMASSQILQYLAAMASLDPDPSMRLITFRLMSMILTLTPTVDRLHILADLIEQFPAPQMRVSAINLTKEAVLQALDDPSPSLFASSDFFRSLGPKIFRHEILGPENSSTTQEEFCESAEPARVTECLSLYFIMLRRDRDDRTGVRNPDTRQLIESRFLAPLRIALSEWDNPGSTHHHFSPLAGLRIALQRVDETLSALDVEGK
;
A
#
# COMPACT_ATOMS: atom_id res chain seq x y z
N MET A 1 -9.31 42.80 -24.99
CA MET A 1 -8.49 43.23 -23.83
C MET A 1 -9.15 44.45 -23.21
N SER A 2 -9.26 44.51 -21.88
CA SER A 2 -9.88 45.66 -21.18
C SER A 2 -8.99 46.90 -21.29
N SER A 3 -9.61 48.09 -21.37
CA SER A 3 -8.93 49.40 -21.31
C SER A 3 -8.08 49.56 -20.04
N GLU A 4 -8.48 48.90 -18.95
CA GLU A 4 -7.78 48.93 -17.66
C GLU A 4 -6.43 48.23 -17.71
N VAL A 5 -6.33 47.08 -18.39
CA VAL A 5 -5.07 46.33 -18.52
C VAL A 5 -4.03 47.13 -19.31
N GLN A 6 -4.47 47.86 -20.34
CA GLN A 6 -3.57 48.71 -21.13
C GLN A 6 -3.09 49.92 -20.33
N HIS A 7 -3.97 50.52 -19.52
CA HIS A 7 -3.60 51.61 -18.62
C HIS A 7 -2.59 51.14 -17.57
N LEU A 8 -2.87 50.03 -16.87
CA LEU A 8 -1.96 49.43 -15.90
C LEU A 8 -0.61 49.08 -16.52
N ALA A 9 -0.60 48.49 -17.73
CA ALA A 9 0.64 48.17 -18.42
C ALA A 9 1.50 49.41 -18.72
N SER A 10 0.86 50.53 -19.09
CA SER A 10 1.58 51.80 -19.31
C SER A 10 2.17 52.37 -18.02
N GLN A 11 1.46 52.23 -16.89
CA GLN A 11 1.93 52.66 -15.58
C GLN A 11 3.09 51.80 -15.07
N LEU A 12 3.00 50.48 -15.23
CA LEU A 12 4.08 49.55 -14.86
C LEU A 12 5.36 49.82 -15.65
N LYS A 13 5.24 50.09 -16.95
CA LYS A 13 6.39 50.44 -17.77
C LYS A 13 7.03 51.77 -17.35
N THR A 14 6.20 52.75 -17.02
CA THR A 14 6.67 54.05 -16.51
C THR A 14 7.38 53.89 -15.16
N ALA A 15 6.85 53.05 -14.26
CA ALA A 15 7.46 52.74 -12.98
C ALA A 15 8.82 52.02 -13.14
N GLU A 16 8.93 51.09 -14.10
CA GLU A 16 10.20 50.42 -14.44
C GLU A 16 11.25 51.42 -14.94
N GLU A 17 10.87 52.33 -15.84
CA GLU A 17 11.74 53.39 -16.36
C GLU A 17 12.19 54.37 -15.27
N GLN A 18 11.39 54.56 -14.22
CA GLN A 18 11.68 55.41 -13.06
C GLN A 18 12.42 54.69 -11.93
N GLY A 19 12.57 53.36 -12.01
CA GLY A 19 13.17 52.55 -10.96
C GLY A 19 12.32 52.44 -9.68
N ASP A 20 11.01 52.66 -9.77
CA ASP A 20 10.08 52.50 -8.65
C ASP A 20 9.73 51.02 -8.47
N GLY A 21 10.56 50.31 -7.71
CA GLY A 21 10.35 48.90 -7.36
C GLY A 21 9.22 48.66 -6.36
N THR A 22 8.70 49.71 -5.71
CA THR A 22 7.65 49.60 -4.69
C THR A 22 6.24 49.68 -5.27
N PHE A 23 6.07 50.33 -6.42
CA PHE A 23 4.77 50.51 -7.06
C PHE A 23 3.98 49.21 -7.25
N LEU A 24 4.64 48.15 -7.74
CA LEU A 24 3.97 46.86 -7.96
C LEU A 24 3.62 46.17 -6.63
N THR A 25 4.51 46.25 -5.64
CA THR A 25 4.29 45.69 -4.30
C THR A 25 3.10 46.34 -3.61
N ASP A 26 2.98 47.67 -3.70
CA ASP A 26 1.86 48.41 -3.12
C ASP A 26 0.55 48.10 -3.84
N LEU A 27 0.59 47.96 -5.18
CA LEU A 27 -0.58 47.60 -5.98
C LEU A 27 -1.08 46.20 -5.64
N VAL A 28 -0.18 45.23 -5.53
CA VAL A 28 -0.52 43.86 -5.10
C VAL A 28 -1.02 43.86 -3.67
N GLY A 29 -0.34 44.53 -2.74
CA GLY A 29 -0.75 44.63 -1.35
C GLY A 29 -2.15 45.25 -1.17
N THR A 30 -2.46 46.29 -1.94
CA THR A 30 -3.79 46.92 -1.93
C THR A 30 -4.86 45.94 -2.44
N CYS A 31 -4.58 45.21 -3.52
CA CYS A 31 -5.51 44.20 -4.03
C CYS A 31 -5.74 43.04 -3.05
N LEU A 32 -4.73 42.65 -2.28
CA LEU A 32 -4.84 41.56 -1.30
C LEU A 32 -5.57 42.01 -0.03
N GLN A 33 -5.50 43.29 0.35
CA GLN A 33 -6.20 43.84 1.51
C GLN A 33 -7.70 44.13 1.25
N ASP A 34 -8.09 44.36 -0.01
CA ASP A 34 -9.45 44.75 -0.39
C ASP A 34 -10.42 43.56 -0.49
N HIS A 35 -10.47 42.71 0.54
CA HIS A 35 -11.32 41.51 0.65
C HIS A 35 -12.84 41.75 0.41
N ALA A 36 -13.28 43.01 0.31
CA ALA A 36 -14.68 43.42 0.20
C ALA A 36 -15.14 43.76 -1.23
N SER A 37 -14.24 44.04 -2.18
CA SER A 37 -14.64 44.33 -3.56
C SER A 37 -14.62 43.05 -4.41
N LYS A 38 -15.82 42.54 -4.72
CA LYS A 38 -16.08 41.38 -5.59
C LYS A 38 -15.67 41.62 -7.05
N SER A 39 -14.44 42.05 -7.32
CA SER A 39 -13.86 41.92 -8.64
C SER A 39 -12.76 40.87 -8.56
N ASP A 40 -13.12 39.63 -8.91
CA ASP A 40 -12.19 38.51 -9.17
C ASP A 40 -11.25 38.82 -10.36
N SER A 41 -10.95 40.09 -10.65
CA SER A 41 -10.17 40.52 -11.80
C SER A 41 -8.99 41.41 -11.43
N GLY A 42 -8.84 41.83 -10.16
CA GLY A 42 -7.77 42.74 -9.74
C GLY A 42 -6.37 42.15 -9.97
N LEU A 43 -6.06 41.04 -9.28
CA LEU A 43 -4.76 40.37 -9.41
C LEU A 43 -4.56 39.78 -10.80
N GLU A 44 -5.63 39.28 -11.44
CA GLU A 44 -5.61 38.82 -12.83
C GLU A 44 -5.29 39.94 -13.84
N ASN A 45 -5.85 41.14 -13.66
CA ASN A 45 -5.57 42.29 -14.51
C ASN A 45 -4.13 42.79 -14.32
N ILE A 46 -3.60 42.77 -13.09
CA ILE A 46 -2.19 43.06 -12.81
C ILE A 46 -1.30 42.04 -13.51
N ALA A 47 -1.59 40.74 -13.38
CA ALA A 47 -0.86 39.68 -14.05
C ALA A 47 -0.85 39.85 -15.58
N LYS A 48 -2.00 40.17 -16.18
CA LYS A 48 -2.11 40.47 -17.62
C LYS A 48 -1.31 41.72 -18.00
N ALA A 49 -1.34 42.76 -17.16
CA ALA A 49 -0.61 44.01 -17.41
C ALA A 49 0.91 43.81 -17.38
N ILE A 50 1.42 42.99 -16.45
CA ILE A 50 2.85 42.60 -16.39
C ILE A 50 3.26 41.93 -17.70
N VAL A 51 2.46 40.98 -18.20
CA VAL A 51 2.74 40.27 -19.46
C VAL A 51 2.75 41.22 -20.67
N VAL A 52 1.87 42.22 -20.68
CA VAL A 52 1.75 43.20 -21.78
C VAL A 52 2.89 44.21 -21.73
N ALA A 53 3.28 44.66 -20.53
CA ALA A 53 4.35 45.63 -20.34
C ALA A 53 5.75 45.02 -20.49
N ASP A 54 5.85 43.68 -20.39
CA ASP A 54 7.11 42.89 -20.40
C ASP A 54 8.12 43.34 -19.32
N VAL A 55 7.60 43.82 -18.20
CA VAL A 55 8.39 44.31 -17.07
C VAL A 55 8.89 43.13 -16.23
N SER A 56 10.18 43.07 -15.96
CA SER A 56 10.79 41.98 -15.18
C SER A 56 11.60 42.46 -13.99
N SER A 57 12.07 43.71 -14.02
CA SER A 57 12.87 44.29 -12.93
C SER A 57 12.01 44.82 -11.78
N CYS A 58 10.72 45.07 -12.02
CA CYS A 58 9.75 45.42 -10.97
C CYS A 58 9.24 44.22 -10.15
N LEU A 59 9.61 42.98 -10.52
CA LEU A 59 9.12 41.77 -9.86
C LEU A 59 10.01 41.37 -8.68
N ASP A 60 9.85 42.06 -7.55
CA ASP A 60 10.55 41.70 -6.32
C ASP A 60 9.97 40.42 -5.70
N SER A 61 10.62 39.29 -5.99
CA SER A 61 10.17 37.99 -5.50
C SER A 61 10.30 37.84 -3.99
N LEU A 62 11.25 38.54 -3.36
CA LEU A 62 11.52 38.45 -1.93
C LEU A 62 10.36 39.00 -1.10
N VAL A 63 9.67 40.02 -1.64
CA VAL A 63 8.52 40.64 -0.95
C VAL A 63 7.19 40.05 -1.42
N LEU A 64 7.02 39.83 -2.73
CA LEU A 64 5.74 39.40 -3.29
C LEU A 64 5.38 37.96 -2.94
N VAL A 65 6.35 37.04 -2.88
CA VAL A 65 6.07 35.62 -2.61
C VAL A 65 5.52 35.41 -1.19
N PRO A 66 6.17 35.89 -0.10
CA PRO A 66 5.61 35.75 1.24
C PRO A 66 4.24 36.41 1.38
N MET A 67 4.04 37.58 0.76
CA MET A 67 2.77 38.31 0.77
C MET A 67 1.64 37.50 0.12
N LEU A 68 1.91 36.89 -1.05
CA LEU A 68 0.93 36.11 -1.80
C LEU A 68 0.58 34.80 -1.11
N LEU A 69 1.55 34.13 -0.47
CA LEU A 69 1.30 32.93 0.32
C LEU A 69 0.31 33.24 1.45
N ILE A 70 0.58 34.26 2.27
CA ILE A 70 -0.27 34.59 3.44
C ILE A 70 -1.71 34.98 3.06
N SER A 71 -1.93 35.54 1.86
CA SER A 71 -3.19 36.18 1.49
C SER A 71 -4.41 35.25 1.29
N CYS A 72 -4.21 33.94 1.14
CA CYS A 72 -5.27 32.96 0.78
C CYS A 72 -6.11 33.32 -0.47
N HIS A 73 -5.67 34.27 -1.30
CA HIS A 73 -6.44 34.77 -2.43
C HIS A 73 -6.47 33.73 -3.58
N PRO A 74 -7.63 33.42 -4.22
CA PRO A 74 -7.76 32.35 -5.22
C PRO A 74 -6.81 32.49 -6.42
N GLN A 75 -6.40 33.71 -6.74
CA GLN A 75 -5.52 34.02 -7.87
C GLN A 75 -4.03 34.05 -7.50
N SER A 76 -3.68 33.89 -6.22
CA SER A 76 -2.28 33.95 -5.77
C SER A 76 -1.44 32.85 -6.39
N ALA A 77 -1.98 31.63 -6.54
CA ALA A 77 -1.25 30.52 -7.17
C ALA A 77 -0.84 30.82 -8.62
N GLU A 78 -1.73 31.41 -9.43
CA GLU A 78 -1.42 31.79 -10.81
C GLU A 78 -0.45 32.97 -10.88
N PHE A 79 -0.54 33.92 -9.94
CA PHE A 79 0.41 35.02 -9.84
C PHE A 79 1.81 34.53 -9.42
N LEU A 80 1.91 33.59 -8.49
CA LEU A 80 3.17 32.95 -8.08
C LEU A 80 3.83 32.23 -9.26
N LYS A 81 3.05 31.53 -10.11
CA LYS A 81 3.57 30.94 -11.36
C LYS A 81 4.09 32.00 -12.32
N LEU A 82 3.40 33.14 -12.46
CA LEU A 82 3.87 34.26 -13.27
C LEU A 82 5.21 34.81 -12.74
N LEU A 83 5.33 35.01 -11.43
CA LEU A 83 6.57 35.45 -10.78
C LEU A 83 7.71 34.48 -11.07
N ALA A 84 7.50 33.18 -10.87
CA ALA A 84 8.52 32.17 -11.13
C ALA A 84 9.00 32.15 -12.60
N ARG A 85 8.09 32.44 -13.55
CA ARG A 85 8.42 32.50 -14.99
C ARG A 85 9.12 33.77 -15.44
N ARG A 86 8.96 34.89 -14.73
CA ARG A 86 9.40 36.21 -15.21
C ARG A 86 10.48 36.84 -14.35
N ALA A 87 10.40 36.73 -13.02
CA ALA A 87 11.33 37.33 -12.09
C ALA A 87 12.72 36.68 -12.12
N SER A 88 13.70 37.28 -11.42
CA SER A 88 15.06 36.75 -11.33
C SER A 88 15.03 35.31 -10.79
N PRO A 89 15.54 34.30 -11.53
CA PRO A 89 15.45 32.91 -11.08
C PRO A 89 16.25 32.65 -9.80
N LYS A 90 17.27 33.48 -9.51
CA LYS A 90 18.04 33.38 -8.25
C LYS A 90 17.24 33.88 -7.06
N GLU A 91 16.55 35.01 -7.21
CA GLU A 91 15.71 35.57 -6.14
C GLU A 91 14.55 34.63 -5.86
N VAL A 92 13.86 34.15 -6.90
CA VAL A 92 12.80 33.16 -6.74
C VAL A 92 13.29 31.92 -5.98
N THR A 93 14.40 31.31 -6.39
CA THR A 93 14.90 30.12 -5.69
C THR A 93 15.29 30.40 -4.24
N LEU A 94 15.89 31.57 -3.97
CA LEU A 94 16.26 31.97 -2.61
C LEU A 94 15.01 32.18 -1.75
N THR A 95 14.01 32.90 -2.25
CA THR A 95 12.76 33.13 -1.52
C THR A 95 11.99 31.84 -1.28
N VAL A 96 11.99 30.91 -2.24
CA VAL A 96 11.39 29.60 -2.03
C VAL A 96 12.13 28.84 -0.93
N GLN A 97 13.48 28.83 -0.92
CA GLN A 97 14.25 28.20 0.16
C GLN A 97 13.94 28.81 1.53
N GLU A 98 13.96 30.14 1.64
CA GLU A 98 13.64 30.84 2.90
C GLU A 98 12.20 30.53 3.35
N SER A 99 11.25 30.46 2.43
CA SER A 99 9.85 30.12 2.74
C SER A 99 9.70 28.67 3.22
N LEU A 100 10.45 27.73 2.62
CA LEU A 100 10.51 26.34 3.05
C LEU A 100 11.15 26.22 4.45
N GLU A 101 12.26 26.91 4.70
CA GLU A 101 12.91 26.94 6.02
C GLU A 101 11.99 27.51 7.10
N GLN A 102 11.27 28.61 6.80
CA GLN A 102 10.27 29.19 7.68
C GLN A 102 9.11 28.23 7.94
N MET A 103 8.61 27.56 6.90
CA MET A 103 7.55 26.56 7.02
C MET A 103 8.00 25.42 7.94
N HIS A 104 9.20 24.87 7.74
CA HIS A 104 9.74 23.82 8.59
C HIS A 104 9.91 24.28 10.05
N SER A 105 10.40 25.50 10.26
CA SER A 105 10.51 26.06 11.61
C SER A 105 9.15 26.24 12.29
N LYS A 106 8.10 26.64 11.55
CA LYS A 106 6.74 26.76 12.08
C LYS A 106 6.15 25.39 12.40
N MET A 107 6.30 24.42 11.51
CA MET A 107 5.85 23.03 11.75
C MET A 107 6.47 22.48 13.03
N ASN A 108 7.79 22.60 13.22
CA ASN A 108 8.43 22.08 14.44
C ASN A 108 7.98 22.79 15.73
N ASN A 109 7.55 24.06 15.66
CA ASN A 109 7.14 24.82 16.83
C ASN A 109 5.65 24.66 17.15
N GLU A 110 4.79 24.52 16.13
CA GLU A 110 3.33 24.45 16.27
C GLU A 110 2.81 23.01 16.41
N LEU A 111 3.58 21.99 15.99
CA LEU A 111 3.22 20.57 16.20
C LEU A 111 3.38 20.11 17.66
N ASP A 112 4.14 20.83 18.49
CA ASP A 112 4.29 20.56 19.94
C ASP A 112 3.16 21.19 20.78
N ASP A 113 2.49 22.23 20.27
CA ASP A 113 1.38 22.90 20.92
C ASP A 113 0.05 22.41 20.31
N SER A 114 -0.62 21.52 21.04
CA SER A 114 -1.85 20.77 20.72
C SER A 114 -3.13 21.57 20.32
N SER A 115 -3.02 22.61 19.50
CA SER A 115 -4.15 23.27 18.85
C SER A 115 -4.05 23.07 17.33
N GLU A 116 -4.43 21.87 16.87
CA GLU A 116 -4.64 21.57 15.45
C GLU A 116 -5.79 22.45 14.92
N ASP A 117 -5.49 23.66 14.43
CA ASP A 117 -6.41 24.38 13.55
C ASP A 117 -6.43 23.64 12.20
N PRO A 118 -7.54 22.96 11.83
CA PRO A 118 -7.59 22.16 10.61
C PRO A 118 -7.29 22.98 9.36
N GLY A 119 -7.58 24.29 9.36
CA GLY A 119 -7.31 25.16 8.22
C GLY A 119 -5.84 25.51 8.02
N TRP A 120 -5.00 25.38 9.05
CA TRP A 120 -3.59 25.73 8.97
C TRP A 120 -2.81 24.72 8.12
N ILE A 121 -3.07 23.43 8.29
CA ILE A 121 -2.39 22.36 7.53
C ILE A 121 -2.75 22.49 6.05
N ASP A 122 -4.03 22.64 5.73
CA ASP A 122 -4.50 22.84 4.35
C ASP A 122 -3.80 24.02 3.67
N LEU A 123 -3.60 25.11 4.41
CA LEU A 123 -2.88 26.29 3.94
C LEU A 123 -1.40 25.97 3.69
N GLN A 124 -0.71 25.30 4.61
CA GLN A 124 0.70 24.91 4.43
C GLN A 124 0.89 23.97 3.24
N VAL A 125 -0.03 23.04 3.02
CA VAL A 125 0.00 22.14 1.85
C VAL A 125 -0.12 22.94 0.55
N SER A 126 -1.08 23.86 0.49
CA SER A 126 -1.26 24.75 -0.67
C SER A 126 -0.02 25.60 -0.95
N HIS A 127 0.61 26.12 0.11
CA HIS A 127 1.88 26.83 0.01
C HIS A 127 2.98 25.94 -0.54
N LEU A 128 3.15 24.74 0.01
CA LEU A 128 4.19 23.80 -0.40
C LEU A 128 4.05 23.44 -1.89
N ILE A 129 2.83 23.14 -2.35
CA ILE A 129 2.55 22.85 -3.77
C ILE A 129 2.92 24.07 -4.64
N SER A 130 2.52 25.27 -4.23
CA SER A 130 2.85 26.50 -4.96
C SER A 130 4.36 26.72 -5.06
N LEU A 131 5.09 26.50 -3.96
CA LEU A 131 6.55 26.62 -3.90
C LEU A 131 7.26 25.58 -4.79
N ILE A 132 6.77 24.34 -4.84
CA ILE A 132 7.28 23.28 -5.73
C ILE A 132 7.05 23.65 -7.19
N ASP A 133 5.85 24.14 -7.53
CA ASP A 133 5.54 24.62 -8.88
C ASP A 133 6.47 25.78 -9.28
N MET A 134 6.75 26.71 -8.36
CA MET A 134 7.71 27.80 -8.58
C MET A 134 9.13 27.28 -8.84
N TYR A 135 9.60 26.26 -8.11
CA TYR A 135 10.87 25.60 -8.42
C TYR A 135 10.89 24.99 -9.81
N GLY A 136 9.77 24.40 -10.26
CA GLY A 136 9.65 23.78 -11.57
C GLY A 136 9.85 24.76 -12.73
N GLU A 137 9.51 26.03 -12.51
CA GLU A 137 9.66 27.12 -13.47
C GLU A 137 11.00 27.86 -13.33
N ALA A 138 11.48 28.06 -12.09
CA ALA A 138 12.66 28.87 -11.79
C ALA A 138 14.00 28.11 -11.98
N ILE A 139 14.09 26.85 -11.55
CA ILE A 139 15.34 26.06 -11.63
C ILE A 139 15.85 25.93 -13.06
N PRO A 140 15.01 25.62 -14.08
CA PRO A 140 15.46 25.54 -15.48
C PRO A 140 16.10 26.82 -16.02
N ARG A 141 15.83 27.98 -15.40
CA ARG A 141 16.39 29.28 -15.78
C ARG A 141 17.71 29.60 -15.09
N LEU A 142 18.13 28.83 -14.09
CA LEU A 142 19.37 29.06 -13.35
C LEU A 142 20.61 28.92 -14.23
N ARG A 143 21.68 29.60 -13.84
CA ARG A 143 23.02 29.48 -14.43
C ARG A 143 23.99 28.95 -13.35
N PRO A 144 24.24 27.63 -13.29
CA PRO A 144 25.13 27.03 -12.31
C PRO A 144 26.55 27.53 -12.52
N ARG A 145 27.28 27.65 -11.40
CA ARG A 145 28.69 28.01 -11.43
C ARG A 145 29.51 26.83 -11.97
N LYS A 146 30.38 27.08 -12.96
CA LYS A 146 31.25 26.06 -13.59
C LYS A 146 30.52 24.88 -14.28
N ASN A 147 29.22 25.01 -14.58
CA ASN A 147 28.39 23.94 -15.17
C ASN A 147 28.36 22.63 -14.34
N ILE A 148 28.53 22.73 -13.02
CA ILE A 148 28.32 21.60 -12.11
C ILE A 148 26.92 21.74 -11.51
N LEU A 149 26.08 20.74 -11.72
CA LEU A 149 24.64 20.81 -11.45
C LEU A 149 24.31 20.37 -10.03
N SER A 150 24.91 19.26 -9.56
CA SER A 150 24.54 18.63 -8.29
C SER A 150 24.67 19.57 -7.08
N PRO A 151 25.78 20.33 -6.90
CA PRO A 151 25.91 21.26 -5.77
C PRO A 151 24.88 22.38 -5.75
N THR A 152 24.28 22.71 -6.91
CA THR A 152 23.19 23.69 -7.00
C THR A 152 21.86 23.05 -6.58
N LEU A 153 21.63 21.79 -6.95
CA LEU A 153 20.38 21.07 -6.66
C LEU A 153 20.32 20.51 -5.23
N THR A 154 21.46 20.17 -4.62
CA THR A 154 21.51 19.51 -3.31
C THR A 154 20.80 20.28 -2.21
N PRO A 155 21.11 21.57 -1.95
CA PRO A 155 20.41 22.29 -0.90
C PRO A 155 18.90 22.38 -1.18
N LEU A 156 18.52 22.69 -2.43
CA LEU A 156 17.12 22.86 -2.84
C LEU A 156 16.27 21.61 -2.56
N PHE A 157 16.78 20.42 -2.85
CA PHE A 157 16.04 19.18 -2.67
C PHE A 157 16.16 18.59 -1.27
N THR A 158 17.17 18.98 -0.48
CA THR A 158 17.32 18.47 0.89
C THR A 158 16.22 19.01 1.79
N ASP A 159 16.00 20.34 1.76
CA ASP A 159 14.95 20.97 2.56
C ASP A 159 13.56 20.54 2.13
N LEU A 160 13.36 20.44 0.82
CA LEU A 160 12.10 19.99 0.24
C LEU A 160 11.74 18.56 0.69
N ARG A 161 12.69 17.63 0.66
CA ARG A 161 12.46 16.24 1.13
C ARG A 161 12.04 16.19 2.58
N ARG A 162 12.70 16.98 3.44
CA ARG A 162 12.40 17.02 4.87
C ARG A 162 10.95 17.46 5.11
N ILE A 163 10.55 18.57 4.52
CA ILE A 163 9.18 19.12 4.67
C ILE A 163 8.12 18.17 4.11
N ILE A 164 8.39 17.52 2.96
CA ILE A 164 7.46 16.53 2.40
C ILE A 164 7.24 15.37 3.38
N VAL A 165 8.30 14.87 4.01
CA VAL A 165 8.17 13.80 5.01
C VAL A 165 7.37 14.30 6.21
N ASP A 166 7.70 15.48 6.74
CA ASP A 166 7.04 16.04 7.93
C ASP A 166 5.55 16.32 7.70
N ILE A 167 5.16 16.83 6.52
CA ILE A 167 3.77 17.18 6.23
C ILE A 167 2.92 15.98 5.83
N SER A 168 3.55 14.92 5.29
CA SER A 168 2.85 13.78 4.68
C SER A 168 1.87 13.05 5.61
N VAL A 169 2.17 13.02 6.90
CA VAL A 169 1.35 12.36 7.93
C VAL A 169 0.01 13.07 8.16
N HIS A 170 -0.11 14.33 7.74
CA HIS A 170 -1.31 15.14 7.92
C HIS A 170 -2.13 15.33 6.63
N LEU A 171 -1.68 14.77 5.51
CA LEU A 171 -2.30 15.02 4.22
C LEU A 171 -3.59 14.22 4.04
N GLU A 172 -4.63 14.91 3.54
CA GLU A 172 -5.76 14.25 2.93
C GLU A 172 -5.38 13.57 1.60
N VAL A 173 -6.24 12.66 1.13
CA VAL A 173 -6.03 11.90 -0.11
C VAL A 173 -5.82 12.82 -1.32
N ALA A 174 -6.69 13.83 -1.49
CA ALA A 174 -6.59 14.76 -2.62
C ALA A 174 -5.30 15.61 -2.57
N GLN A 175 -4.90 16.02 -1.36
CA GLN A 175 -3.71 16.82 -1.10
C GLN A 175 -2.43 16.04 -1.38
N GLY A 176 -2.30 14.81 -0.85
CA GLY A 176 -1.16 13.95 -1.10
C GLY A 176 -0.98 13.66 -2.59
N ARG A 177 -2.08 13.43 -3.31
CA ARG A 177 -2.02 13.22 -4.76
C ARG A 177 -1.62 14.47 -5.53
N ALA A 178 -2.11 15.65 -5.13
CA ALA A 178 -1.71 16.91 -5.74
C ALA A 178 -0.22 17.21 -5.51
N LEU A 179 0.29 16.93 -4.31
CA LEU A 179 1.70 17.07 -3.96
C LEU A 179 2.60 16.17 -4.82
N VAL A 180 2.27 14.89 -4.94
CA VAL A 180 3.03 13.93 -5.78
C VAL A 180 3.07 14.40 -7.24
N ARG A 181 1.95 14.90 -7.79
CA ARG A 181 1.92 15.45 -9.16
C ARG A 181 2.79 16.68 -9.33
N SER A 182 2.72 17.63 -8.39
CA SER A 182 3.54 18.85 -8.43
C SER A 182 5.03 18.50 -8.40
N VAL A 183 5.45 17.60 -7.49
CA VAL A 183 6.84 17.10 -7.46
C VAL A 183 7.23 16.41 -8.76
N SER A 184 6.39 15.54 -9.30
CA SER A 184 6.66 14.83 -10.56
C SER A 184 6.88 15.80 -11.74
N ARG A 185 6.00 16.81 -11.88
CA ARG A 185 6.10 17.83 -12.92
C ARG A 185 7.32 18.72 -12.76
N MET A 186 7.61 19.15 -11.53
CA MET A 186 8.82 19.89 -11.20
C MET A 186 10.06 19.09 -11.60
N VAL A 187 10.13 17.82 -11.21
CA VAL A 187 11.25 16.93 -11.53
C VAL A 187 11.40 16.72 -13.04
N ALA A 188 10.30 16.53 -13.78
CA ALA A 188 10.32 16.42 -15.23
C ALA A 188 10.89 17.68 -15.91
N SER A 189 10.46 18.87 -15.46
CA SER A 189 10.98 20.15 -15.93
C SER A 189 12.48 20.31 -15.66
N VAL A 190 12.92 20.01 -14.43
CA VAL A 190 14.34 20.08 -14.05
C VAL A 190 15.17 19.05 -14.81
N HIS A 191 14.65 17.84 -15.07
CA HIS A 191 15.34 16.83 -15.87
C HIS A 191 15.62 17.28 -17.31
N VAL A 192 14.65 17.93 -17.95
CA VAL A 192 14.82 18.52 -19.29
C VAL A 192 15.98 19.50 -19.28
N TRP A 193 16.04 20.37 -18.27
CA TRP A 193 17.14 21.32 -18.10
C TRP A 193 18.50 20.64 -17.84
N VAL A 194 18.56 19.66 -16.93
CA VAL A 194 19.76 18.86 -16.63
C VAL A 194 20.30 18.21 -17.90
N THR A 195 19.41 17.66 -18.73
CA THR A 195 19.77 16.96 -19.97
C THR A 195 20.20 17.92 -21.08
N GLN A 196 19.48 19.03 -21.28
CA GLN A 196 19.78 20.01 -22.32
C GLN A 196 21.10 20.76 -22.07
N ARG A 197 21.36 21.09 -20.80
CA ARG A 197 22.58 21.82 -20.44
C ARG A 197 23.80 20.91 -20.46
N GLY A 198 23.62 19.66 -20.02
CA GLY A 198 24.70 18.73 -19.73
C GLY A 198 25.54 19.19 -18.54
N SER A 199 26.31 18.24 -17.99
CA SER A 199 27.38 18.55 -17.05
C SER A 199 28.73 18.29 -17.72
N SER A 200 29.73 19.06 -17.34
CA SER A 200 31.12 18.81 -17.75
C SER A 200 31.66 17.48 -17.20
N ASP A 201 31.05 16.97 -16.12
CA ASP A 201 31.39 15.69 -15.48
C ASP A 201 30.24 14.68 -15.63
N PRO A 202 30.46 13.53 -16.30
CA PRO A 202 29.46 12.47 -16.39
C PRO A 202 28.94 11.97 -15.04
N LYS A 203 29.77 12.02 -14.00
CA LYS A 203 29.38 11.62 -12.65
C LYS A 203 28.38 12.61 -12.05
N ASP A 204 28.61 13.91 -12.20
CA ASP A 204 27.70 14.96 -11.75
C ASP A 204 26.34 14.89 -12.46
N LEU A 205 26.31 14.54 -13.75
CA LEU A 205 25.06 14.28 -14.47
C LEU A 205 24.30 13.08 -13.89
N SER A 206 25.00 11.99 -13.57
CA SER A 206 24.42 10.81 -12.93
C SER A 206 23.89 11.12 -11.53
N ASP A 207 24.67 11.83 -10.73
CA ASP A 207 24.31 12.23 -9.36
C ASP A 207 23.06 13.14 -9.38
N SER A 208 23.01 14.12 -10.29
CA SER A 208 21.83 14.98 -10.48
C SER A 208 20.57 14.19 -10.85
N LYS A 209 20.68 13.20 -11.76
CA LYS A 209 19.55 12.31 -12.09
C LYS A 209 19.13 11.45 -10.91
N SER A 210 20.09 10.91 -10.17
CA SER A 210 19.83 10.12 -8.96
C SER A 210 19.10 10.95 -7.89
N MET A 211 19.44 12.22 -7.73
CA MET A 211 18.75 13.13 -6.81
C MET A 211 17.30 13.41 -7.22
N LEU A 212 17.05 13.61 -8.52
CA LEU A 212 15.70 13.78 -9.06
C LEU A 212 14.84 12.53 -8.82
N VAL A 213 15.35 11.36 -9.16
CA VAL A 213 14.68 10.08 -8.89
C VAL A 213 14.41 9.93 -7.40
N GLY A 214 15.44 10.14 -6.57
CA GLY A 214 15.31 10.02 -5.12
C GLY A 214 14.26 10.94 -4.51
N LEU A 215 14.07 12.15 -5.05
CA LEU A 215 13.03 13.07 -4.55
C LEU A 215 11.63 12.53 -4.84
N VAL A 216 11.39 12.03 -6.07
CA VAL A 216 10.10 11.43 -6.43
C VAL A 216 9.84 10.19 -5.58
N LEU A 217 10.81 9.29 -5.44
CA LEU A 217 10.64 8.09 -4.63
C LEU A 217 10.36 8.41 -3.17
N THR A 218 11.10 9.34 -2.56
CA THR A 218 10.82 9.79 -1.18
C THR A 218 9.42 10.38 -1.04
N THR A 219 8.95 11.12 -2.05
CA THR A 219 7.59 11.70 -2.04
C THR A 219 6.53 10.62 -2.12
N LEU A 220 6.72 9.61 -2.99
CA LEU A 220 5.81 8.46 -3.09
C LEU A 220 5.78 7.63 -1.80
N GLU A 221 6.95 7.38 -1.21
CA GLU A 221 7.07 6.65 0.05
C GLU A 221 6.38 7.39 1.21
N ALA A 222 6.52 8.72 1.27
CA ALA A 222 5.85 9.56 2.26
C ALA A 222 4.32 9.62 2.04
N CYS A 223 3.87 9.72 0.78
CA CYS A 223 2.45 9.87 0.43
C CYS A 223 1.73 8.54 0.12
N GLN A 224 2.30 7.40 0.52
CA GLN A 224 1.79 6.08 0.11
C GLN A 224 0.34 5.82 0.55
N TYR A 225 -0.06 6.30 1.73
CA TYR A 225 -1.44 6.16 2.22
C TYR A 225 -2.46 6.96 1.40
N GLN A 226 -2.02 8.06 0.76
CA GLN A 226 -2.88 8.92 -0.06
C GLN A 226 -3.02 8.42 -1.50
N ILE A 227 -2.27 7.39 -1.92
CA ILE A 227 -2.39 6.80 -3.26
C ILE A 227 -3.79 6.20 -3.44
N GLN A 228 -4.19 5.28 -2.55
CA GLN A 228 -5.50 4.60 -2.55
C GLN A 228 -5.97 4.14 -3.95
N SER A 229 -5.10 3.44 -4.68
CA SER A 229 -5.40 2.96 -6.04
C SER A 229 -6.16 1.62 -6.06
N CYS A 230 -6.31 0.98 -4.89
CA CYS A 230 -7.02 -0.28 -4.65
C CYS A 230 -6.53 -1.41 -5.58
N LEU A 231 -5.22 -1.46 -5.79
CA LEU A 231 -4.56 -2.33 -6.76
C LEU A 231 -4.70 -3.81 -6.39
N ALA A 232 -4.65 -4.19 -5.10
CA ALA A 232 -4.81 -5.57 -4.66
C ALA A 232 -6.22 -6.09 -4.99
N ILE A 233 -7.27 -5.29 -4.69
CA ILE A 233 -8.66 -5.65 -4.99
C ILE A 233 -8.85 -5.78 -6.51
N ARG A 234 -8.38 -4.80 -7.30
CA ARG A 234 -8.49 -4.84 -8.77
C ARG A 234 -7.76 -6.04 -9.37
N THR A 235 -6.57 -6.34 -8.86
CA THR A 235 -5.77 -7.49 -9.28
C THR A 235 -6.49 -8.79 -8.92
N PHE A 236 -7.04 -8.88 -7.71
CA PHE A 236 -7.78 -10.04 -7.26
C PHE A 236 -9.06 -10.27 -8.07
N GLN A 237 -9.80 -9.21 -8.40
CA GLN A 237 -10.98 -9.27 -9.27
C GLN A 237 -10.64 -9.81 -10.66
N ARG A 238 -9.49 -9.41 -11.22
CA ARG A 238 -9.01 -9.91 -12.50
C ARG A 238 -8.68 -11.40 -12.45
N LEU A 239 -8.03 -11.86 -11.37
CA LEU A 239 -7.61 -13.27 -11.22
C LEU A 239 -8.77 -14.20 -10.79
N TYR A 240 -9.69 -13.71 -9.97
CA TYR A 240 -10.77 -14.50 -9.35
C TYR A 240 -12.15 -13.83 -9.48
N PRO A 241 -12.67 -13.59 -10.70
CA PRO A 241 -13.88 -12.81 -10.93
C PRO A 241 -15.13 -13.38 -10.24
N LYS A 242 -15.21 -14.71 -10.10
CA LYS A 242 -16.34 -15.38 -9.43
C LYS A 242 -16.36 -15.17 -7.91
N ILE A 243 -15.18 -15.04 -7.30
CA ILE A 243 -15.03 -14.87 -5.85
C ILE A 243 -15.16 -13.39 -5.48
N ALA A 244 -14.60 -12.52 -6.32
CA ALA A 244 -14.51 -11.08 -6.05
C ALA A 244 -15.75 -10.27 -6.47
N PHE A 245 -16.87 -10.92 -6.82
CA PHE A 245 -18.05 -10.27 -7.41
C PHE A 245 -18.61 -9.11 -6.57
N ASN A 246 -18.55 -9.21 -5.24
CA ASN A 246 -19.05 -8.18 -4.32
C ASN A 246 -17.97 -7.21 -3.84
N MET A 247 -16.70 -7.45 -4.16
CA MET A 247 -15.63 -6.52 -3.79
C MET A 247 -15.74 -5.29 -4.67
N ARG A 248 -15.55 -4.11 -4.09
CA ARG A 248 -15.53 -2.85 -4.84
C ARG A 248 -14.34 -2.01 -4.36
N PRO A 249 -13.50 -1.51 -5.29
CA PRO A 249 -12.52 -0.48 -4.97
C PRO A 249 -13.19 0.75 -4.31
N ALA A 250 -12.44 1.44 -3.46
CA ALA A 250 -12.88 2.70 -2.84
C ALA A 250 -13.14 3.79 -3.89
N GLU A 251 -14.04 4.73 -3.63
CA GLU A 251 -14.31 5.83 -4.58
C GLU A 251 -13.06 6.67 -4.84
N GLY A 252 -12.89 7.13 -6.08
CA GLY A 252 -11.74 7.96 -6.46
C GLY A 252 -10.42 7.22 -6.62
N TRP A 253 -10.40 5.88 -6.62
CA TRP A 253 -9.20 5.07 -6.84
C TRP A 253 -8.50 5.32 -8.19
N GLN A 254 -9.28 5.68 -9.22
CA GLN A 254 -8.78 5.93 -10.58
C GLN A 254 -7.81 7.10 -10.62
N ASP A 255 -8.04 8.11 -9.78
CA ASP A 255 -7.19 9.29 -9.71
C ASP A 255 -5.81 8.95 -9.10
N GLY A 256 -5.77 8.05 -8.10
CA GLY A 256 -4.53 7.49 -7.57
C GLY A 256 -3.76 6.66 -8.61
N ASP A 257 -4.45 5.78 -9.33
CA ASP A 257 -3.86 4.95 -10.40
C ASP A 257 -3.28 5.79 -11.55
N SER A 258 -4.05 6.80 -11.99
CA SER A 258 -3.64 7.74 -13.03
C SER A 258 -2.44 8.58 -12.60
N MET A 259 -2.40 9.01 -11.34
CA MET A 259 -1.27 9.76 -10.78
C MET A 259 0.02 8.95 -10.83
N ILE A 260 0.01 7.69 -10.36
CA ILE A 260 1.20 6.85 -10.36
C ILE A 260 1.66 6.57 -11.79
N THR A 261 0.72 6.39 -12.73
CA THR A 261 1.03 6.22 -14.15
C THR A 261 1.73 7.45 -14.74
N GLU A 262 1.22 8.66 -14.49
CA GLU A 262 1.88 9.94 -14.89
C GLU A 262 3.30 10.04 -14.31
N VAL A 263 3.46 9.70 -13.03
CA VAL A 263 4.76 9.71 -12.35
C VAL A 263 5.73 8.70 -12.95
N ALA A 264 5.26 7.50 -13.26
CA ALA A 264 6.05 6.44 -13.85
C ALA A 264 6.56 6.80 -15.25
N GLU A 265 5.71 7.41 -16.09
CA GLU A 265 6.08 7.91 -17.42
C GLU A 265 7.19 8.96 -17.33
N ASN A 266 7.05 9.93 -16.41
CA ASN A 266 8.07 10.95 -16.17
C ASN A 266 9.39 10.34 -15.68
N LEU A 267 9.33 9.37 -14.76
CA LEU A 267 10.52 8.71 -14.23
C LEU A 267 11.23 7.81 -15.24
N ALA A 268 10.50 7.16 -16.14
CA ALA A 268 11.08 6.32 -17.20
C ALA A 268 12.04 7.12 -18.09
N LEU A 269 11.73 8.40 -18.36
CA LEU A 269 12.59 9.31 -19.12
C LEU A 269 13.90 9.66 -18.39
N ILE A 270 13.90 9.59 -17.05
CA ILE A 270 15.06 9.92 -16.21
C ILE A 270 15.95 8.70 -16.02
N ARG A 271 15.34 7.53 -15.81
CA ARG A 271 15.99 6.28 -15.40
C ARG A 271 16.70 5.49 -16.48
N ALA A 272 16.59 5.88 -17.75
CA ALA A 272 17.15 5.13 -18.87
C ALA A 272 18.66 4.76 -18.75
N ASN A 273 19.42 5.31 -17.78
CA ASN A 273 20.83 5.01 -17.55
C ASN A 273 21.27 4.97 -16.07
N THR A 274 20.35 4.80 -15.10
CA THR A 274 20.70 4.88 -13.65
C THR A 274 20.54 3.51 -12.99
N SER A 275 21.63 2.88 -12.56
CA SER A 275 21.55 1.66 -11.74
C SER A 275 21.26 2.04 -10.28
N SER A 276 20.05 1.81 -9.80
CA SER A 276 19.73 1.95 -8.37
C SER A 276 19.34 0.62 -7.75
N GLU A 277 19.65 0.47 -6.46
CA GLU A 277 19.05 -0.54 -5.60
C GLU A 277 17.52 -0.40 -5.63
N LEU A 278 16.81 -1.52 -5.50
CA LEU A 278 15.35 -1.52 -5.46
C LEU A 278 14.86 -0.89 -4.15
N ARG A 279 14.04 0.15 -4.26
CA ARG A 279 13.42 0.85 -3.11
C ARG A 279 11.92 0.61 -3.03
N LEU A 280 11.32 1.04 -1.93
CA LEU A 280 9.87 0.98 -1.75
C LEU A 280 9.12 1.79 -2.81
N GLY A 281 9.59 3.00 -3.15
CA GLY A 281 9.00 3.77 -4.24
C GLY A 281 9.05 3.05 -5.60
N ASP A 282 10.04 2.16 -5.81
CA ASP A 282 10.12 1.33 -7.01
C ASP A 282 9.05 0.25 -7.02
N LEU A 283 8.80 -0.37 -5.87
CA LEU A 283 7.71 -1.32 -5.69
C LEU A 283 6.37 -0.67 -6.02
N ILE A 284 6.13 0.55 -5.51
CA ILE A 284 4.91 1.32 -5.78
C ILE A 284 4.76 1.52 -7.30
N ILE A 285 5.75 2.10 -7.97
CA ILE A 285 5.69 2.36 -9.42
C ILE A 285 5.53 1.06 -10.23
N GLY A 286 6.31 0.04 -9.90
CA GLY A 286 6.34 -1.23 -10.60
C GLY A 286 5.03 -2.03 -10.48
N SER A 287 4.27 -1.80 -9.42
CA SER A 287 2.95 -2.41 -9.26
C SER A 287 1.91 -1.84 -10.23
N HIS A 288 2.03 -0.57 -10.60
CA HIS A 288 1.07 0.15 -11.45
C HIS A 288 1.33 0.00 -12.95
N VAL A 289 2.59 -0.16 -13.36
CA VAL A 289 2.98 -0.14 -14.78
C VAL A 289 3.49 -1.52 -15.24
N PRO A 290 2.71 -2.26 -16.06
CA PRO A 290 3.09 -3.60 -16.51
C PRO A 290 4.42 -3.67 -17.28
N ASP A 291 4.77 -2.64 -18.04
CA ASP A 291 6.05 -2.62 -18.75
C ASP A 291 7.23 -2.43 -17.79
N TYR A 292 7.01 -1.83 -16.62
CA TYR A 292 7.97 -1.75 -15.52
C TYR A 292 8.20 -3.13 -14.87
N GLN A 293 7.21 -4.02 -14.96
CA GLN A 293 7.32 -5.43 -14.54
C GLN A 293 8.18 -6.26 -15.51
N LYS A 294 8.12 -5.96 -16.81
CA LYS A 294 8.93 -6.67 -17.83
C LYS A 294 10.42 -6.33 -17.77
N VAL A 295 10.77 -5.16 -17.24
CA VAL A 295 12.16 -4.67 -17.13
C VAL A 295 12.85 -5.12 -15.84
N GLY A 296 12.11 -5.58 -14.83
CA GLY A 296 12.61 -5.72 -13.47
C GLY A 296 12.62 -7.13 -12.87
N LYS A 297 13.54 -7.30 -11.92
CA LYS A 297 13.84 -8.49 -11.11
C LYS A 297 12.73 -8.79 -10.07
N TRP A 298 11.45 -8.80 -10.47
CA TRP A 298 10.28 -8.96 -9.59
C TRP A 298 10.05 -10.40 -9.08
N ARG A 299 11.07 -11.24 -9.21
CA ARG A 299 11.18 -12.61 -8.66
C ARG A 299 12.50 -12.85 -7.94
N GLY A 300 13.36 -11.83 -7.85
CA GLY A 300 14.66 -11.90 -7.21
C GLY A 300 14.59 -11.72 -5.69
N PRO A 301 15.67 -12.09 -4.96
CA PRO A 301 15.74 -11.92 -3.51
C PRO A 301 15.54 -10.47 -3.06
N ASP A 302 16.03 -9.49 -3.83
CA ASP A 302 15.88 -8.06 -3.53
C ASP A 302 14.41 -7.63 -3.51
N PHE A 303 13.60 -8.11 -4.46
CA PHE A 303 12.16 -7.83 -4.51
C PHE A 303 11.43 -8.44 -3.31
N LEU A 304 11.76 -9.69 -2.96
CA LEU A 304 11.14 -10.38 -1.84
C LEU A 304 11.50 -9.69 -0.52
N ALA A 305 12.74 -9.21 -0.38
CA ALA A 305 13.18 -8.46 0.80
C ALA A 305 12.44 -7.12 0.94
N VAL A 306 12.31 -6.34 -0.14
CA VAL A 306 11.57 -5.07 -0.12
C VAL A 306 10.09 -5.31 0.20
N THR A 307 9.47 -6.32 -0.42
CA THR A 307 8.07 -6.66 -0.19
C THR A 307 7.83 -7.15 1.24
N ALA A 308 8.71 -7.99 1.78
CA ALA A 308 8.62 -8.43 3.17
C ALA A 308 8.77 -7.26 4.15
N SER A 309 9.71 -6.35 3.89
CA SER A 309 9.90 -5.13 4.70
C SER A 309 8.67 -4.20 4.65
N ALA A 310 8.07 -4.04 3.47
CA ALA A 310 6.86 -3.26 3.25
C ALA A 310 5.67 -3.83 4.05
N LEU A 311 5.42 -5.14 3.93
CA LEU A 311 4.37 -5.83 4.69
C LEU A 311 4.62 -5.78 6.21
N ALA A 312 5.86 -5.98 6.65
CA ALA A 312 6.23 -5.94 8.07
C ALA A 312 5.96 -4.57 8.71
N SER A 313 6.10 -3.50 7.91
CA SER A 313 5.92 -2.11 8.35
C SER A 313 4.51 -1.58 8.09
N ASN A 314 3.63 -2.39 7.45
CA ASN A 314 2.32 -1.99 6.96
C ASN A 314 2.35 -0.76 6.02
N ILE A 315 3.34 -0.74 5.14
CA ILE A 315 3.57 0.35 4.16
C ILE A 315 3.47 -0.24 2.75
N ALA A 316 2.82 0.47 1.82
CA ALA A 316 2.57 0.03 0.45
C ALA A 316 1.97 -1.39 0.37
N THR A 317 1.07 -1.69 1.30
CA THR A 317 0.48 -3.01 1.47
C THR A 317 -0.37 -3.41 0.26
N ASP A 318 -1.10 -2.45 -0.32
CA ASP A 318 -1.94 -2.65 -1.51
C ASP A 318 -1.09 -3.06 -2.73
N GLU A 319 0.00 -2.33 -2.96
CA GLU A 319 0.96 -2.58 -4.04
C GLU A 319 1.72 -3.91 -3.82
N SER A 320 2.13 -4.19 -2.58
CA SER A 320 2.79 -5.44 -2.19
C SER A 320 1.92 -6.65 -2.47
N LEU A 321 0.65 -6.62 -2.05
CA LEU A 321 -0.30 -7.71 -2.26
C LEU A 321 -0.63 -7.89 -3.74
N ALA A 322 -0.83 -6.81 -4.49
CA ALA A 322 -1.06 -6.87 -5.93
C ALA A 322 0.11 -7.53 -6.67
N MET A 323 1.34 -7.12 -6.36
CA MET A 323 2.54 -7.69 -6.96
C MET A 323 2.71 -9.17 -6.61
N LEU A 324 2.52 -9.54 -5.34
CA LEU A 324 2.57 -10.95 -4.94
C LEU A 324 1.49 -11.79 -5.62
N LEU A 325 0.27 -11.28 -5.76
CA LEU A 325 -0.81 -11.97 -6.50
C LEU A 325 -0.41 -12.24 -7.96
N MET A 326 0.12 -11.23 -8.65
CA MET A 326 0.57 -11.36 -10.04
C MET A 326 1.73 -12.35 -10.15
N SER A 327 2.79 -12.16 -9.37
CA SER A 327 3.97 -13.02 -9.39
C SER A 327 3.64 -14.48 -9.03
N CYS A 328 2.87 -14.72 -7.97
CA CYS A 328 2.50 -16.07 -7.58
C CYS A 328 1.60 -16.74 -8.63
N ASN A 329 0.67 -16.00 -9.25
CA ASN A 329 -0.16 -16.55 -10.30
C ASN A 329 0.67 -16.99 -11.52
N GLU A 330 1.64 -16.18 -11.94
CA GLU A 330 2.54 -16.55 -13.04
C GLU A 330 3.43 -17.74 -12.69
N MET A 331 4.00 -17.79 -11.47
CA MET A 331 4.79 -18.93 -11.00
C MET A 331 3.97 -20.23 -10.98
N LEU A 332 2.70 -20.16 -10.55
CA LEU A 332 1.78 -21.31 -10.59
C LEU A 332 1.53 -21.79 -12.03
N GLN A 333 1.35 -20.86 -12.97
CA GLN A 333 1.17 -21.21 -14.39
C GLN A 333 2.43 -21.85 -15.01
N GLN A 334 3.61 -21.51 -14.49
CA GLN A 334 4.90 -22.01 -14.95
C GLN A 334 5.39 -23.23 -14.16
N ASN A 335 4.67 -23.65 -13.10
CA ASN A 335 5.12 -24.64 -12.12
C ASN A 335 6.51 -24.32 -11.52
N GLU A 336 6.81 -23.04 -11.31
CA GLU A 336 8.06 -22.58 -10.72
C GLU A 336 7.91 -22.49 -9.19
N PRO A 337 8.68 -23.26 -8.39
CA PRO A 337 8.56 -23.21 -6.94
C PRO A 337 9.12 -21.92 -6.36
N MET A 338 8.54 -21.47 -5.24
CA MET A 338 9.08 -20.36 -4.45
C MET A 338 10.16 -20.87 -3.48
N SER A 339 11.18 -20.04 -3.23
CA SER A 339 12.21 -20.34 -2.23
C SER A 339 11.58 -20.50 -0.82
N PRO A 340 11.92 -21.55 -0.06
CA PRO A 340 11.36 -21.78 1.28
C PRO A 340 11.52 -20.59 2.24
N MET A 341 12.68 -19.93 2.19
CA MET A 341 12.96 -18.77 3.04
C MET A 341 12.02 -17.60 2.72
N ALA A 342 11.74 -17.37 1.44
CA ALA A 342 10.83 -16.32 1.02
C ALA A 342 9.38 -16.64 1.37
N SER A 343 8.94 -17.88 1.13
CA SER A 343 7.61 -18.34 1.51
C SER A 343 7.36 -18.14 3.01
N SER A 344 8.29 -18.58 3.86
CA SER A 344 8.17 -18.47 5.31
C SER A 344 8.08 -17.02 5.78
N GLN A 345 8.98 -16.14 5.30
CA GLN A 345 8.97 -14.72 5.65
C GLN A 345 7.65 -14.03 5.27
N ILE A 346 7.17 -14.25 4.04
CA ILE A 346 5.95 -13.59 3.56
C ILE A 346 4.71 -14.16 4.29
N LEU A 347 4.63 -15.48 4.46
CA LEU A 347 3.48 -16.12 5.10
C LEU A 347 3.30 -15.70 6.56
N GLN A 348 4.37 -15.40 7.29
CA GLN A 348 4.27 -14.87 8.66
C GLN A 348 3.42 -13.60 8.72
N TYR A 349 3.64 -12.66 7.80
CA TYR A 349 2.89 -11.40 7.75
C TYR A 349 1.48 -11.60 7.21
N LEU A 350 1.33 -12.39 6.14
CA LEU A 350 0.01 -12.66 5.55
C LEU A 350 -0.94 -13.39 6.51
N ALA A 351 -0.42 -14.30 7.36
CA ALA A 351 -1.22 -15.00 8.35
C ALA A 351 -1.82 -14.04 9.39
N ALA A 352 -1.05 -13.04 9.84
CA ALA A 352 -1.54 -12.01 10.73
C ALA A 352 -2.62 -11.15 10.04
N MET A 353 -2.35 -10.69 8.81
CA MET A 353 -3.30 -9.87 8.05
C MET A 353 -4.61 -10.60 7.74
N ALA A 354 -4.55 -11.85 7.28
CA ALA A 354 -5.73 -12.66 6.99
C ALA A 354 -6.63 -12.87 8.21
N SER A 355 -6.05 -12.79 9.42
CA SER A 355 -6.76 -12.98 10.68
C SER A 355 -7.31 -11.69 11.29
N LEU A 356 -6.52 -10.62 11.22
CA LEU A 356 -6.72 -9.42 12.04
C LEU A 356 -7.08 -8.17 11.24
N ASP A 357 -6.99 -8.19 9.90
CA ASP A 357 -7.29 -7.01 9.10
C ASP A 357 -8.79 -6.61 9.23
N PRO A 358 -9.10 -5.33 9.49
CA PRO A 358 -10.47 -4.87 9.65
C PRO A 358 -11.31 -5.01 8.37
N ASP A 359 -10.69 -4.92 7.19
CA ASP A 359 -11.39 -5.08 5.92
C ASP A 359 -11.56 -6.57 5.57
N PRO A 360 -12.80 -7.09 5.48
CA PRO A 360 -13.05 -8.47 5.06
C PRO A 360 -12.50 -8.78 3.65
N SER A 361 -12.41 -7.80 2.76
CA SER A 361 -11.85 -7.97 1.42
C SER A 361 -10.36 -8.24 1.50
N MET A 362 -9.63 -7.46 2.31
CA MET A 362 -8.20 -7.65 2.52
C MET A 362 -7.90 -8.99 3.20
N ARG A 363 -8.72 -9.41 4.19
CA ARG A 363 -8.61 -10.75 4.78
C ARG A 363 -8.77 -11.87 3.77
N LEU A 364 -9.74 -11.76 2.87
CA LEU A 364 -9.95 -12.78 1.83
C LEU A 364 -8.82 -12.79 0.78
N ILE A 365 -8.34 -11.62 0.36
CA ILE A 365 -7.22 -11.50 -0.59
C ILE A 365 -5.96 -12.12 -0.01
N THR A 366 -5.61 -11.73 1.23
CA THR A 366 -4.43 -12.25 1.93
C THR A 366 -4.53 -13.76 2.16
N PHE A 367 -5.69 -14.27 2.60
CA PHE A 367 -5.91 -15.71 2.75
C PHE A 367 -5.73 -16.48 1.43
N ARG A 368 -6.24 -15.95 0.32
CA ARG A 368 -6.07 -16.57 -1.01
C ARG A 368 -4.62 -16.53 -1.47
N LEU A 369 -3.92 -15.43 -1.22
CA LEU A 369 -2.50 -15.32 -1.51
C LEU A 369 -1.68 -16.32 -0.67
N MET A 370 -2.02 -16.54 0.60
CA MET A 370 -1.40 -17.58 1.42
C MET A 370 -1.57 -18.97 0.80
N SER A 371 -2.77 -19.33 0.35
CA SER A 371 -3.01 -20.62 -0.34
C SER A 371 -2.13 -20.76 -1.58
N MET A 372 -1.99 -19.70 -2.40
CA MET A 372 -1.11 -19.69 -3.56
C MET A 372 0.37 -19.90 -3.18
N ILE A 373 0.88 -19.15 -2.20
CA ILE A 373 2.27 -19.26 -1.76
C ILE A 373 2.54 -20.64 -1.14
N LEU A 374 1.61 -21.19 -0.36
CA LEU A 374 1.72 -22.54 0.18
C LEU A 374 1.80 -23.59 -0.94
N THR A 375 1.00 -23.46 -2.01
CA THR A 375 1.10 -24.35 -3.18
C THR A 375 2.44 -24.22 -3.91
N LEU A 376 3.03 -23.03 -3.95
CA LEU A 376 4.36 -22.79 -4.54
C LEU A 376 5.52 -23.25 -3.63
N THR A 377 5.26 -23.53 -2.36
CA THR A 377 6.28 -23.91 -1.38
C THR A 377 6.58 -25.41 -1.50
N PRO A 378 7.87 -25.83 -1.44
CA PRO A 378 8.22 -27.25 -1.46
C PRO A 378 7.48 -28.05 -0.39
N THR A 379 7.09 -29.29 -0.72
CA THR A 379 6.15 -30.11 0.07
C THR A 379 6.55 -30.28 1.54
N VAL A 380 7.84 -30.44 1.84
CA VAL A 380 8.37 -30.60 3.20
C VAL A 380 8.16 -29.32 4.00
N ASP A 381 8.55 -28.17 3.44
CA ASP A 381 8.41 -26.86 4.08
C ASP A 381 6.93 -26.47 4.23
N ARG A 382 6.10 -26.76 3.21
CA ARG A 382 4.65 -26.54 3.25
C ARG A 382 4.01 -27.30 4.42
N LEU A 383 4.40 -28.55 4.65
CA LEU A 383 3.92 -29.37 5.76
C LEU A 383 4.34 -28.77 7.12
N HIS A 384 5.60 -28.34 7.24
CA HIS A 384 6.10 -27.71 8.46
C HIS A 384 5.36 -26.40 8.79
N ILE A 385 5.21 -25.53 7.80
CA ILE A 385 4.50 -24.25 7.96
C ILE A 385 3.03 -24.49 8.36
N LEU A 386 2.34 -25.43 7.72
CA LEU A 386 0.96 -25.77 8.11
C LEU A 386 0.88 -26.33 9.53
N ALA A 387 1.85 -27.16 9.94
CA ALA A 387 1.91 -27.69 11.30
C ALA A 387 2.07 -26.57 12.34
N ASP A 388 2.90 -25.58 12.05
CA ASP A 388 3.12 -24.42 12.92
C ASP A 388 1.89 -23.50 12.96
N LEU A 389 1.24 -23.27 11.80
CA LEU A 389 0.00 -22.50 11.73
C LEU A 389 -1.14 -23.14 12.53
N ILE A 390 -1.25 -24.47 12.55
CA ILE A 390 -2.28 -25.20 13.29
C ILE A 390 -2.01 -25.19 14.80
N GLU A 391 -0.75 -25.37 15.21
CA GLU A 391 -0.42 -25.60 16.62
C GLU A 391 0.02 -24.36 17.38
N GLN A 392 0.80 -23.48 16.75
CA GLN A 392 1.54 -22.41 17.43
C GLN A 392 1.00 -21.01 17.14
N PHE A 393 0.13 -20.85 16.12
CA PHE A 393 -0.29 -19.51 15.71
C PHE A 393 -1.21 -18.84 16.75
N PRO A 394 -0.95 -17.58 17.15
CA PRO A 394 -1.71 -16.91 18.22
C PRO A 394 -3.20 -16.70 17.92
N ALA A 395 -3.57 -16.49 16.66
CA ALA A 395 -4.95 -16.22 16.28
C ALA A 395 -5.73 -17.54 16.09
N PRO A 396 -6.77 -17.84 16.90
CA PRO A 396 -7.54 -19.08 16.77
C PRO A 396 -8.19 -19.24 15.40
N GLN A 397 -8.65 -18.15 14.78
CA GLN A 397 -9.27 -18.18 13.45
C GLN A 397 -8.28 -18.64 12.36
N MET A 398 -7.00 -18.32 12.49
CA MET A 398 -5.98 -18.84 11.58
C MET A 398 -5.72 -20.33 11.80
N ARG A 399 -5.72 -20.79 13.06
CA ARG A 399 -5.59 -22.23 13.37
C ARG A 399 -6.71 -23.04 12.72
N VAL A 400 -7.95 -22.52 12.76
CA VAL A 400 -9.10 -23.08 12.04
C VAL A 400 -8.86 -23.06 10.52
N SER A 401 -8.48 -21.89 9.98
CA SER A 401 -8.27 -21.70 8.54
C SER A 401 -7.13 -22.56 7.99
N ALA A 402 -6.10 -22.84 8.79
CA ALA A 402 -4.97 -23.70 8.45
C ALA A 402 -5.37 -25.17 8.27
N ILE A 403 -6.41 -25.64 8.97
CA ILE A 403 -7.01 -26.96 8.73
C ILE A 403 -7.64 -26.99 7.33
N ASN A 404 -8.32 -25.91 6.92
CA ASN A 404 -8.86 -25.83 5.56
C ASN A 404 -7.77 -25.71 4.49
N LEU A 405 -6.67 -24.98 4.74
CA LEU A 405 -5.49 -24.96 3.85
C LEU A 405 -4.85 -26.35 3.73
N THR A 406 -4.84 -27.12 4.82
CA THR A 406 -4.38 -28.52 4.83
C THR A 406 -5.31 -29.41 4.01
N LYS A 407 -6.62 -29.22 4.13
CA LYS A 407 -7.62 -29.91 3.31
C LYS A 407 -7.42 -29.63 1.82
N GLU A 408 -7.16 -28.37 1.43
CA GLU A 408 -6.82 -28.02 0.04
C GLU A 408 -5.56 -28.79 -0.43
N ALA A 409 -4.52 -28.86 0.40
CA ALA A 409 -3.28 -29.59 0.08
C ALA A 409 -3.49 -31.10 -0.09
N VAL A 410 -4.26 -31.72 0.81
CA VAL A 410 -4.59 -33.16 0.75
C VAL A 410 -5.42 -33.47 -0.49
N LEU A 411 -6.43 -32.67 -0.80
CA LEU A 411 -7.24 -32.88 -2.01
C LEU A 411 -6.42 -32.76 -3.28
N GLN A 412 -5.57 -31.72 -3.38
CA GLN A 412 -4.63 -31.57 -4.50
C GLN A 412 -3.72 -32.80 -4.65
N ALA A 413 -3.18 -33.31 -3.54
CA ALA A 413 -2.28 -34.46 -3.55
C ALA A 413 -2.98 -35.81 -3.82
N LEU A 414 -4.26 -35.94 -3.48
CA LEU A 414 -5.05 -37.14 -3.79
C LEU A 414 -5.50 -37.17 -5.26
N ASP A 415 -5.80 -36.01 -5.83
CA ASP A 415 -6.17 -35.88 -7.24
C ASP A 415 -4.94 -36.02 -8.18
N ASP A 416 -3.72 -35.78 -7.68
CA ASP A 416 -2.46 -36.00 -8.39
C ASP A 416 -1.88 -37.40 -8.12
N PRO A 417 -1.53 -38.19 -9.17
CA PRO A 417 -0.84 -39.47 -9.01
C PRO A 417 0.61 -39.33 -8.51
N SER A 418 1.19 -38.13 -8.51
CA SER A 418 2.55 -37.90 -8.05
C SER A 418 2.74 -38.22 -6.55
N PRO A 419 3.94 -38.69 -6.14
CA PRO A 419 4.21 -38.95 -4.73
C PRO A 419 4.25 -37.63 -3.96
N SER A 420 3.39 -37.51 -2.95
CA SER A 420 3.27 -36.31 -2.10
C SER A 420 3.15 -36.71 -0.65
N LEU A 421 3.78 -35.95 0.25
CA LEU A 421 3.68 -36.16 1.70
C LEU A 421 2.25 -35.94 2.22
N PHE A 422 1.42 -35.16 1.51
CA PHE A 422 0.01 -34.95 1.85
C PHE A 422 -0.89 -36.11 1.42
N ALA A 423 -0.39 -37.01 0.57
CA ALA A 423 -1.06 -38.24 0.13
C ALA A 423 -0.19 -39.47 0.48
N SER A 424 0.37 -39.47 1.69
CA SER A 424 1.14 -40.58 2.27
C SER A 424 0.81 -40.75 3.76
N SER A 425 1.19 -41.89 4.34
CA SER A 425 1.07 -42.13 5.79
C SER A 425 1.84 -41.15 6.68
N ASP A 426 2.82 -40.43 6.12
CA ASP A 426 3.57 -39.41 6.86
C ASP A 426 2.71 -38.18 7.17
N PHE A 427 1.66 -37.91 6.39
CA PHE A 427 0.65 -36.92 6.72
C PHE A 427 0.04 -37.16 8.10
N PHE A 428 -0.45 -38.38 8.35
CA PHE A 428 -1.06 -38.70 9.65
C PHE A 428 -0.04 -38.73 10.77
N ARG A 429 1.20 -39.15 10.51
CA ARG A 429 2.25 -39.13 11.53
C ARG A 429 2.59 -37.70 11.97
N SER A 430 2.58 -36.75 11.04
CA SER A 430 3.00 -35.36 11.29
C SER A 430 1.86 -34.45 11.73
N LEU A 431 0.77 -34.40 10.97
CA LEU A 431 -0.36 -33.48 11.18
C LEU A 431 -1.54 -34.13 11.88
N GLY A 432 -1.70 -35.46 11.79
CA GLY A 432 -2.83 -36.18 12.40
C GLY A 432 -3.03 -35.87 13.89
N PRO A 433 -2.02 -36.08 14.76
CA PRO A 433 -2.11 -35.75 16.19
C PRO A 433 -2.37 -34.27 16.49
N LYS A 434 -1.97 -33.36 15.58
CA LYS A 434 -2.16 -31.91 15.75
C LYS A 434 -3.58 -31.47 15.37
N ILE A 435 -4.16 -32.12 14.36
CA ILE A 435 -5.52 -31.83 13.84
C ILE A 435 -6.59 -32.53 14.69
N PHE A 436 -6.45 -33.84 14.90
CA PHE A 436 -7.44 -34.70 15.56
C PHE A 436 -7.22 -34.80 17.07
N ARG A 437 -7.21 -33.64 17.71
CA ARG A 437 -7.23 -33.47 19.17
C ARG A 437 -8.26 -32.40 19.53
N HIS A 438 -8.70 -32.36 20.77
CA HIS A 438 -9.52 -31.25 21.31
C HIS A 438 -8.63 -30.28 22.09
N GLU A 439 -8.93 -28.99 22.01
CA GLU A 439 -8.27 -27.97 22.84
C GLU A 439 -8.93 -27.87 24.22
N ILE A 440 -10.25 -28.07 24.27
CA ILE A 440 -11.06 -27.87 25.49
C ILE A 440 -11.86 -29.11 25.92
N LEU A 441 -12.13 -30.08 25.03
CA LEU A 441 -12.86 -31.31 25.40
C LEU A 441 -11.93 -32.49 25.76
N GLY A 442 -10.69 -32.19 26.17
CA GLY A 442 -9.70 -33.19 26.55
C GLY A 442 -9.95 -33.76 27.95
N PRO A 443 -9.33 -34.92 28.29
CA PRO A 443 -9.43 -35.50 29.63
C PRO A 443 -8.94 -34.57 30.75
N GLU A 444 -8.11 -33.58 30.43
CA GLU A 444 -7.61 -32.56 31.36
C GLU A 444 -8.62 -31.44 31.64
N ASN A 445 -9.67 -31.30 30.81
CA ASN A 445 -10.65 -30.21 30.83
C ASN A 445 -12.09 -30.73 31.00
N SER A 446 -12.29 -31.67 31.92
CA SER A 446 -13.57 -32.38 32.12
C SER A 446 -14.75 -31.52 32.64
N SER A 447 -14.54 -30.21 32.86
CA SER A 447 -15.56 -29.27 33.35
C SER A 447 -16.00 -28.22 32.34
N THR A 448 -15.59 -28.31 31.06
CA THR A 448 -15.96 -27.31 30.04
C THR A 448 -17.46 -27.26 29.84
N THR A 449 -18.04 -26.07 30.00
CA THR A 449 -19.48 -25.87 29.82
C THR A 449 -19.84 -25.74 28.34
N GLN A 450 -21.12 -25.97 28.02
CA GLN A 450 -21.64 -25.76 26.66
C GLN A 450 -21.40 -24.32 26.18
N GLU A 451 -21.55 -23.34 27.08
CA GLU A 451 -21.37 -21.92 26.80
C GLU A 451 -19.90 -21.62 26.48
N GLU A 452 -18.96 -22.09 27.31
CA GLU A 452 -17.52 -21.95 27.09
C GLU A 452 -17.09 -22.55 25.75
N PHE A 453 -17.62 -23.73 25.40
CA PHE A 453 -17.39 -24.34 24.09
C PHE A 453 -17.92 -23.46 22.96
N CYS A 454 -19.17 -22.99 23.04
CA CYS A 454 -19.81 -22.20 21.97
C CYS A 454 -19.19 -20.80 21.79
N GLU A 455 -18.67 -20.19 22.85
CA GLU A 455 -18.02 -18.88 22.80
C GLU A 455 -16.56 -18.95 22.29
N SER A 456 -15.95 -20.14 22.34
CA SER A 456 -14.60 -20.37 21.83
C SER A 456 -14.54 -20.52 20.30
N ALA A 457 -13.32 -20.63 19.76
CA ALA A 457 -13.11 -20.98 18.34
C ALA A 457 -13.22 -22.49 18.07
N GLU A 458 -13.37 -23.32 19.11
CA GLU A 458 -13.39 -24.78 19.01
C GLU A 458 -14.52 -25.34 18.12
N PRO A 459 -15.77 -24.82 18.16
CA PRO A 459 -16.84 -25.35 17.31
C PRO A 459 -16.49 -25.26 15.82
N ALA A 460 -15.88 -24.14 15.41
CA ALA A 460 -15.42 -23.94 14.03
C ALA A 460 -14.25 -24.87 13.70
N ARG A 461 -13.27 -24.99 14.61
CA ARG A 461 -12.12 -25.88 14.45
C ARG A 461 -12.53 -27.34 14.27
N VAL A 462 -13.39 -27.84 15.17
CA VAL A 462 -13.88 -29.23 15.14
C VAL A 462 -14.71 -29.47 13.88
N THR A 463 -15.51 -28.50 13.44
CA THR A 463 -16.25 -28.60 12.17
C THR A 463 -15.31 -28.78 10.97
N GLU A 464 -14.22 -28.01 10.89
CA GLU A 464 -13.22 -28.16 9.83
C GLU A 464 -12.45 -29.48 9.93
N CYS A 465 -12.09 -29.93 11.14
CA CYS A 465 -11.49 -31.25 11.36
C CYS A 465 -12.41 -32.40 10.89
N LEU A 466 -13.70 -32.34 11.23
CA LEU A 466 -14.69 -33.32 10.77
C LEU A 466 -14.85 -33.26 9.25
N SER A 467 -14.85 -32.05 8.65
CA SER A 467 -14.91 -31.91 7.21
C SER A 467 -13.69 -32.51 6.50
N LEU A 468 -12.49 -32.33 7.05
CA LEU A 468 -11.27 -32.93 6.54
C LEU A 468 -11.34 -34.46 6.65
N TYR A 469 -11.70 -34.98 7.81
CA TYR A 469 -11.79 -36.43 8.01
C TYR A 469 -12.83 -37.08 7.07
N PHE A 470 -14.02 -36.50 6.99
CA PHE A 470 -15.07 -36.92 6.07
C PHE A 470 -14.58 -36.97 4.61
N ILE A 471 -13.89 -35.92 4.14
CA ILE A 471 -13.49 -35.86 2.74
C ILE A 471 -12.35 -36.84 2.43
N MET A 472 -11.42 -37.04 3.37
CA MET A 472 -10.36 -38.05 3.25
C MET A 472 -10.94 -39.46 3.17
N LEU A 473 -11.87 -39.81 4.08
CA LEU A 473 -12.54 -41.12 4.05
C LEU A 473 -13.22 -41.40 2.69
N ARG A 474 -13.78 -40.37 2.04
CA ARG A 474 -14.46 -40.53 0.74
C ARG A 474 -13.53 -40.53 -0.47
N ARG A 475 -12.45 -39.74 -0.44
CA ARG A 475 -11.57 -39.52 -1.59
C ARG A 475 -10.38 -40.47 -1.64
N ASP A 476 -9.80 -40.80 -0.48
CA ASP A 476 -8.63 -41.69 -0.41
C ASP A 476 -9.05 -43.16 -0.45
N ARG A 477 -9.44 -43.62 -1.64
CA ARG A 477 -9.97 -44.98 -1.84
C ARG A 477 -8.91 -46.06 -1.65
N ASP A 478 -7.68 -45.77 -2.05
CA ASP A 478 -6.53 -46.69 -2.00
C ASP A 478 -5.79 -46.62 -0.65
N ASP A 479 -6.32 -45.86 0.32
CA ASP A 479 -5.75 -45.65 1.65
C ASP A 479 -4.28 -45.18 1.62
N ARG A 480 -3.94 -44.30 0.67
CA ARG A 480 -2.58 -43.74 0.50
C ARG A 480 -2.13 -43.00 1.76
N THR A 481 -3.05 -42.32 2.42
CA THR A 481 -2.80 -41.58 3.66
C THR A 481 -2.81 -42.49 4.89
N GLY A 482 -3.36 -43.70 4.81
CA GLY A 482 -3.57 -44.55 5.98
C GLY A 482 -4.73 -44.12 6.88
N VAL A 483 -5.64 -43.27 6.39
CA VAL A 483 -6.84 -42.83 7.12
C VAL A 483 -7.83 -43.98 7.39
N ARG A 484 -7.88 -44.98 6.53
CA ARG A 484 -8.75 -46.16 6.63
C ARG A 484 -8.10 -47.30 7.41
N ASN A 485 -6.81 -47.20 7.74
CA ASN A 485 -6.14 -48.15 8.63
C ASN A 485 -6.90 -48.25 9.97
N PRO A 486 -7.23 -49.48 10.44
CA PRO A 486 -7.90 -49.70 11.72
C PRO A 486 -7.24 -48.99 12.91
N ASP A 487 -5.89 -48.99 12.97
CA ASP A 487 -5.15 -48.37 14.08
C ASP A 487 -5.34 -46.83 14.08
N THR A 488 -5.27 -46.21 12.90
CA THR A 488 -5.52 -44.76 12.72
C THR A 488 -6.96 -44.42 13.10
N ARG A 489 -7.93 -45.22 12.65
CA ARG A 489 -9.36 -45.02 12.98
C ARG A 489 -9.62 -45.11 14.48
N GLN A 490 -9.05 -46.12 15.15
CA GLN A 490 -9.18 -46.28 16.60
C GLN A 490 -8.53 -45.10 17.36
N LEU A 491 -7.39 -44.59 16.88
CA LEU A 491 -6.74 -43.43 17.47
C LEU A 491 -7.59 -42.16 17.36
N ILE A 492 -8.15 -41.89 16.18
CA ILE A 492 -9.04 -40.72 15.96
C ILE A 492 -10.33 -40.87 16.76
N GLU A 493 -10.89 -42.08 16.81
CA GLU A 493 -12.09 -42.38 17.59
C GLU A 493 -11.87 -42.06 19.07
N SER A 494 -10.78 -42.56 19.67
CA SER A 494 -10.48 -42.36 21.09
C SER A 494 -10.09 -40.92 21.45
N ARG A 495 -9.37 -40.20 20.59
CA ARG A 495 -8.85 -38.86 20.88
C ARG A 495 -9.77 -37.72 20.47
N PHE A 496 -10.65 -37.95 19.50
CA PHE A 496 -11.40 -36.88 18.85
C PHE A 496 -12.91 -37.16 18.78
N LEU A 497 -13.34 -38.28 18.19
CA LEU A 497 -14.77 -38.50 17.96
C LEU A 497 -15.55 -38.87 19.22
N ALA A 498 -15.04 -39.80 20.03
CA ALA A 498 -15.73 -40.24 21.24
C ALA A 498 -15.91 -39.13 22.28
N PRO A 499 -14.90 -38.30 22.61
CA PRO A 499 -15.08 -37.15 23.51
C PRO A 499 -16.14 -36.17 23.01
N LEU A 500 -16.20 -35.95 21.69
CA LEU A 500 -17.19 -35.06 21.08
C LEU A 500 -18.61 -35.62 21.21
N ARG A 501 -18.80 -36.93 20.98
CA ARG A 501 -20.11 -37.58 21.14
C ARG A 501 -20.60 -37.52 22.58
N ILE A 502 -19.71 -37.74 23.55
CA ILE A 502 -20.03 -37.64 24.98
C ILE A 502 -20.49 -36.23 25.32
N ALA A 503 -19.69 -35.20 24.99
CA ALA A 503 -20.03 -33.82 25.30
C ALA A 503 -21.36 -33.38 24.67
N LEU A 504 -21.61 -33.70 23.39
CA LEU A 504 -22.86 -33.39 22.72
C LEU A 504 -24.07 -34.06 23.39
N SER A 505 -23.92 -35.31 23.83
CA SER A 505 -25.00 -36.03 24.53
C SER A 505 -25.29 -35.47 25.92
N GLU A 506 -24.26 -34.99 26.63
CA GLU A 506 -24.41 -34.37 27.94
C GLU A 506 -25.15 -33.04 27.86
N TRP A 507 -24.83 -32.23 26.83
CA TRP A 507 -25.47 -30.94 26.58
C TRP A 507 -26.91 -31.06 26.04
N ASP A 508 -27.27 -32.20 25.47
CA ASP A 508 -28.63 -32.52 24.99
C ASP A 508 -29.62 -32.88 26.11
N ASN A 509 -29.17 -33.01 27.36
CA ASN A 509 -30.04 -33.34 28.47
C ASN A 509 -31.05 -32.21 28.76
N PRO A 510 -32.36 -32.50 28.87
CA PRO A 510 -33.45 -31.51 28.94
C PRO A 510 -33.49 -30.63 30.21
N GLY A 511 -32.45 -30.67 31.06
CA GLY A 511 -32.25 -29.77 32.19
C GLY A 511 -31.41 -28.53 31.88
N SER A 512 -30.82 -28.42 30.68
CA SER A 512 -30.04 -27.25 30.24
C SER A 512 -30.96 -26.17 29.66
N THR A 513 -31.11 -25.05 30.36
CA THR A 513 -32.01 -23.93 30.05
C THR A 513 -31.54 -23.02 28.91
N HIS A 514 -30.87 -23.53 27.87
CA HIS A 514 -30.23 -22.68 26.86
C HIS A 514 -30.87 -22.85 25.46
N HIS A 515 -31.96 -22.12 25.24
CA HIS A 515 -32.57 -21.92 23.92
C HIS A 515 -31.80 -20.85 23.11
N HIS A 516 -30.60 -21.18 22.63
CA HIS A 516 -29.95 -20.40 21.57
C HIS A 516 -29.70 -21.31 20.37
N PHE A 517 -30.15 -20.88 19.19
CA PHE A 517 -29.87 -21.54 17.91
C PHE A 517 -28.36 -21.67 17.74
N SER A 518 -27.85 -22.85 18.10
CA SER A 518 -26.47 -23.05 18.53
C SER A 518 -25.56 -23.52 17.38
N PRO A 519 -24.26 -23.13 17.35
CA PRO A 519 -23.24 -23.70 16.45
C PRO A 519 -23.16 -25.24 16.52
N LEU A 520 -23.72 -25.86 17.57
CA LEU A 520 -23.80 -27.30 17.73
C LEU A 520 -24.66 -28.00 16.67
N ALA A 521 -25.64 -27.33 16.04
CA ALA A 521 -26.45 -27.96 15.00
C ALA A 521 -25.61 -28.33 13.75
N GLY A 522 -24.75 -27.41 13.30
CA GLY A 522 -23.83 -27.67 12.19
C GLY A 522 -22.82 -28.76 12.53
N LEU A 523 -22.33 -28.75 13.77
CA LEU A 523 -21.40 -29.75 14.30
C LEU A 523 -22.01 -31.16 14.34
N ARG A 524 -23.26 -31.30 14.80
CA ARG A 524 -24.00 -32.58 14.78
C ARG A 524 -24.16 -33.12 13.37
N ILE A 525 -24.51 -32.26 12.40
CA ILE A 525 -24.63 -32.66 10.98
C ILE A 525 -23.27 -33.13 10.44
N ALA A 526 -22.19 -32.43 10.77
CA ALA A 526 -20.84 -32.82 10.35
C ALA A 526 -20.42 -34.17 10.94
N LEU A 527 -20.71 -34.40 12.22
CA LEU A 527 -20.41 -35.66 12.91
C LEU A 527 -21.24 -36.83 12.36
N GLN A 528 -22.53 -36.61 12.14
CA GLN A 528 -23.41 -37.62 11.54
C GLN A 528 -22.88 -38.09 10.16
N ARG A 529 -22.43 -37.16 9.32
CA ARG A 529 -21.83 -37.50 8.00
C ARG A 529 -20.59 -38.38 8.12
N VAL A 530 -19.76 -38.14 9.15
CA VAL A 530 -18.59 -38.97 9.45
C VAL A 530 -19.05 -40.37 9.87
N ASP A 531 -19.99 -40.47 10.81
CA ASP A 531 -20.49 -41.74 11.34
C ASP A 531 -21.15 -42.61 10.26
N GLU A 532 -21.96 -42.01 9.37
CA GLU A 532 -22.55 -42.68 8.22
C GLU A 532 -21.48 -43.20 7.25
N THR A 533 -20.42 -42.42 7.01
CA THR A 533 -19.33 -42.81 6.11
C THR A 533 -18.50 -43.96 6.70
N LEU A 534 -18.20 -43.92 7.99
CA LEU A 534 -17.51 -45.00 8.69
C LEU A 534 -18.34 -46.30 8.67
N SER A 535 -19.63 -46.19 8.96
CA SER A 535 -20.55 -47.33 8.94
C SER A 535 -20.61 -47.98 7.55
N ALA A 536 -20.61 -47.19 6.47
CA ALA A 536 -20.58 -47.71 5.11
C ALA A 536 -19.27 -48.46 4.79
N LEU A 537 -18.12 -47.94 5.24
CA LEU A 537 -16.82 -48.59 5.04
C LEU A 537 -16.70 -49.91 5.81
N ASP A 538 -17.30 -50.01 7.01
CA ASP A 538 -17.31 -51.24 7.80
C ASP A 538 -18.24 -52.32 7.21
N VAL A 539 -19.19 -51.93 6.36
CA VAL A 539 -20.01 -52.85 5.56
C VAL A 539 -19.28 -53.27 4.30
N GLU A 540 -18.56 -52.38 3.63
CA GLU A 540 -17.75 -52.70 2.43
C GLU A 540 -16.52 -53.57 2.74
N GLY A 541 -16.00 -53.51 3.97
CA GLY A 541 -14.84 -54.29 4.42
C GLY A 541 -15.16 -55.68 4.98
N LYS A 542 -16.45 -56.06 5.07
CA LYS A 542 -16.92 -57.42 5.40
C LYS A 542 -17.28 -58.16 4.12
#